data_AF-A0A381UEI1-F1
#
_entry.id   AF-A0A381UEI1-F1
#
_cell.length_a   1.000
_cell.length_b   1.000
_cell.length_c   1.000
_cell.angle_alpha   90.00
_cell.angle_beta   90.00
_cell.angle_gamma   90.00
#
_symmetry.space_group_name_H-M   'P 1'
#
loop_
_entity.id
_entity.type
_entity.pdbx_description
1 polymer ?
#
loop_
_entity_poly.entity_id
_entity_poly.type
_entity_poly.pdbx_seq_one_letter_code
_entity_poly.pdbx_strand_id
1 'polypeptide(L)'
;MPIIADIKKNFQGPLAGIYTSMVWVKKKKLDIEWILSVPSDTPFLPNNLLDTFVSKINKTKKILIARSNNKIHPVIGIWNINLLKSLEQELKSDNRKIMEWVYKNKYDIVDFPIKFHDPFFNINNKEDIIEAERIEKIISLSQE
;
A
#
# COMPACT_ATOMS: atom_id res chain seq x y z
N MET A 1 17.90 7.48 1.58
CA MET A 1 16.63 7.95 2.17
C MET A 1 16.65 7.77 3.68
N PRO A 2 15.95 8.61 4.48
CA PRO A 2 15.86 8.42 5.92
C PRO A 2 14.98 7.22 6.27
N ILE A 3 15.34 6.48 7.32
CA ILE A 3 14.49 5.45 7.94
C ILE A 3 13.68 6.12 9.04
N ILE A 4 12.36 5.97 8.99
CA ILE A 4 11.44 6.57 9.96
C ILE A 4 10.81 5.45 10.79
N ALA A 5 11.06 5.45 12.09
CA ALA A 5 10.45 4.49 13.01
C ALA A 5 9.01 4.88 13.36
N ASP A 6 8.18 3.88 13.65
CA ASP A 6 6.79 4.09 14.04
C ASP A 6 6.66 4.96 15.30
N ILE A 7 5.78 5.95 15.23
CA ILE A 7 5.52 6.89 16.33
C ILE A 7 4.76 6.18 17.46
N LYS A 8 3.84 5.30 17.11
CA LYS A 8 3.06 4.51 18.07
C LYS A 8 3.85 3.25 18.43
N LYS A 9 4.14 3.08 19.72
CA LYS A 9 4.76 1.87 20.26
C LYS A 9 3.71 0.75 20.38
N ASN A 10 4.15 -0.50 20.44
CA ASN A 10 3.33 -1.72 20.61
C ASN A 10 2.68 -2.29 19.33
N PHE A 11 3.30 -2.12 18.16
CA PHE A 11 2.96 -2.84 16.91
C PHE A 11 1.45 -2.87 16.58
N GLN A 12 0.89 -1.73 16.17
CA GLN A 12 -0.52 -1.63 15.75
C GLN A 12 -0.76 -2.11 14.29
N GLY A 13 0.16 -2.89 13.73
CA GLY A 13 0.12 -3.35 12.34
C GLY A 13 0.41 -2.23 11.32
N PRO A 14 0.12 -2.46 10.03
CA PRO A 14 0.50 -1.54 8.94
C PRO A 14 -0.07 -0.12 9.05
N LEU A 15 -1.20 0.05 9.74
CA LEU A 15 -1.79 1.37 9.99
C LEU A 15 -0.86 2.30 10.78
N ALA A 16 0.02 1.76 11.64
CA ALA A 16 1.01 2.55 12.38
C ALA A 16 2.05 3.19 11.45
N GLY A 17 2.51 2.44 10.44
CA GLY A 17 3.43 2.95 9.42
C GLY A 17 2.80 4.02 8.55
N ILE A 18 1.56 3.79 8.09
CA ILE A 18 0.79 4.79 7.32
C ILE A 18 0.60 6.06 8.15
N TYR A 19 0.21 5.95 9.43
CA TYR A 19 0.08 7.10 10.33
C TYR A 19 1.40 7.85 10.50
N THR A 20 2.48 7.11 10.74
CA THR A 20 3.83 7.67 10.91
C THR A 20 4.26 8.46 9.68
N SER A 21 3.99 7.93 8.48
CA SER A 21 4.29 8.62 7.22
C SER A 21 3.51 9.93 7.07
N MET A 22 2.21 9.95 7.39
CA MET A 22 1.38 11.17 7.35
C MET A 22 1.85 12.23 8.34
N VAL A 23 2.21 11.82 9.56
CA VAL A 23 2.77 12.73 10.57
C VAL A 23 4.13 13.27 10.11
N TRP A 24 4.98 12.44 9.52
CA TRP A 24 6.28 12.85 9.02
C TRP A 24 6.15 13.93 7.93
N VAL A 25 5.26 13.72 6.95
CA VAL A 25 4.96 14.73 5.90
C VAL A 25 4.49 16.05 6.53
N LYS A 26 3.53 16.01 7.46
CA LYS A 26 3.02 17.21 8.14
C LYS A 26 4.10 17.93 8.94
N LYS A 27 4.92 17.21 9.71
CA LYS A 27 6.02 17.79 10.50
C LYS A 27 7.08 18.45 9.63
N LYS A 28 7.37 17.87 8.46
CA LYS A 28 8.33 18.40 7.49
C LYS A 28 7.75 19.50 6.60
N LYS A 29 6.46 19.81 6.72
CA LYS A 29 5.74 20.81 5.89
C LYS A 29 5.95 20.57 4.38
N LEU A 30 5.98 19.30 3.97
CA LEU A 30 6.12 18.95 2.56
C LEU A 30 4.79 19.19 1.84
N ASP A 31 4.87 19.66 0.59
CA ASP A 31 3.73 19.83 -0.30
C ASP A 31 3.35 18.48 -0.94
N ILE A 32 2.84 17.57 -0.12
CA ILE A 32 2.42 16.23 -0.50
C ILE A 32 0.98 16.05 -0.01
N GLU A 33 0.10 15.56 -0.87
CA GLU A 33 -1.31 15.31 -0.53
C GLU A 33 -1.65 13.83 -0.32
N TRP A 34 -0.84 12.95 -0.90
CA TRP A 34 -1.10 11.52 -0.99
C TRP A 34 0.16 10.74 -0.67
N ILE A 35 -0.02 9.60 0.00
CA ILE A 35 1.06 8.67 0.35
C ILE A 35 0.72 7.31 -0.23
N LEU A 36 1.65 6.71 -0.97
CA LEU A 36 1.56 5.32 -1.41
C LEU A 36 2.28 4.44 -0.38
N SER A 37 1.63 3.35 0.04
CA SER A 37 2.27 2.27 0.79
C SER A 37 2.34 1.01 -0.05
N VAL A 38 3.46 0.30 0.07
CA VAL A 38 3.67 -1.04 -0.48
C VAL A 38 4.45 -1.85 0.57
N PRO A 39 4.21 -3.16 0.69
CA PRO A 39 5.01 -3.99 1.57
C PRO A 39 6.37 -4.28 0.92
N SER A 40 7.38 -4.59 1.74
CA SER A 40 8.75 -4.84 1.27
C SER A 40 8.96 -6.24 0.66
N ASP A 41 7.99 -7.12 0.84
CA ASP A 41 8.01 -8.54 0.47
C ASP A 41 7.31 -8.83 -0.87
N THR A 42 6.88 -7.79 -1.59
CA THR A 42 6.30 -7.89 -2.94
C THR A 42 7.26 -7.32 -3.99
N PRO A 43 8.19 -8.11 -4.55
CA PRO A 43 9.25 -7.60 -5.41
C PRO A 43 8.80 -7.23 -6.83
N PHE A 44 7.66 -7.76 -7.29
CA PHE A 44 7.23 -7.62 -8.69
C PHE A 44 6.12 -6.58 -8.91
N LEU A 45 6.14 -5.51 -8.09
CA LEU A 45 5.19 -4.40 -8.22
C LEU A 45 5.21 -3.84 -9.65
N PRO A 46 4.04 -3.47 -10.21
CA PRO A 46 3.98 -3.02 -11.59
C PRO A 46 4.62 -1.64 -11.73
N ASN A 47 5.41 -1.41 -12.78
CA ASN A 47 6.12 -0.13 -13.00
C ASN A 47 5.17 1.08 -13.06
N ASN A 48 3.94 0.87 -13.54
CA ASN A 48 2.89 1.89 -13.61
C ASN A 48 2.01 1.95 -12.35
N LEU A 49 2.41 1.35 -11.23
CA LEU A 49 1.61 1.30 -10.00
C LEU A 49 1.14 2.68 -9.55
N LEU A 50 2.08 3.62 -9.42
CA LEU A 50 1.80 4.98 -8.98
C LEU A 50 0.90 5.71 -9.98
N ASP A 51 1.24 5.69 -11.27
CA ASP A 51 0.47 6.36 -12.32
C ASP A 51 -0.96 5.82 -12.40
N THR A 52 -1.12 4.50 -12.24
CA THR A 52 -2.44 3.84 -12.21
C THR A 52 -3.26 4.37 -11.03
N PHE A 53 -2.69 4.43 -9.82
CA PHE A 53 -3.38 5.02 -8.67
C PHE A 53 -3.71 6.50 -8.88
N VAL A 54 -2.74 7.29 -9.34
CA VAL A 54 -2.90 8.73 -9.56
C VAL A 54 -4.02 9.01 -10.56
N SER A 55 -4.11 8.24 -11.64
CA SER A 55 -5.17 8.37 -12.65
C SER A 55 -6.59 8.14 -12.09
N LYS A 56 -6.71 7.46 -10.95
CA LYS A 56 -7.98 7.15 -10.28
C LYS A 56 -8.31 8.10 -9.12
N ILE A 57 -7.36 8.97 -8.72
CA ILE A 57 -7.59 9.96 -7.68
C ILE A 57 -8.72 10.90 -8.11
N ASN A 58 -9.67 11.12 -7.21
CA ASN A 58 -10.74 12.09 -7.40
C ASN A 58 -11.02 12.84 -6.09
N LYS A 59 -11.90 13.84 -6.14
CA LYS A 59 -12.17 14.70 -4.97
C LYS A 59 -12.93 13.98 -3.85
N THR A 60 -13.63 12.88 -4.15
CA THR A 60 -14.58 12.24 -3.23
C THR A 60 -13.98 11.08 -2.44
N LYS A 61 -13.15 10.25 -3.09
CA LYS A 61 -12.49 9.10 -2.49
C LYS A 61 -11.16 9.53 -1.91
N LYS A 62 -10.87 9.10 -0.68
CA LYS A 62 -9.65 9.48 0.07
C LYS A 62 -8.69 8.32 0.27
N ILE A 63 -9.11 7.12 -0.15
CA ILE A 63 -8.33 5.89 -0.10
C ILE A 63 -8.55 5.18 -1.43
N LEU A 64 -7.49 4.69 -2.06
CA LEU A 64 -7.58 3.72 -3.15
C LEU A 64 -6.76 2.49 -2.77
N ILE A 65 -7.34 1.30 -2.90
CA ILE A 65 -6.68 0.03 -2.55
C ILE A 65 -6.52 -0.82 -3.81
N ALA A 66 -5.37 -1.49 -3.94
CA ALA A 66 -5.14 -2.40 -5.05
C ALA A 66 -5.93 -3.71 -4.92
N ARG A 67 -6.38 -4.22 -6.06
CA ARG A 67 -6.94 -5.56 -6.23
C ARG A 67 -6.30 -6.23 -7.43
N SER A 68 -5.91 -7.49 -7.29
CA SER A 68 -5.53 -8.36 -8.39
C SER A 68 -6.21 -9.72 -8.17
N ASN A 69 -6.57 -10.43 -9.23
CA ASN A 69 -7.21 -11.75 -9.13
C ASN A 69 -8.42 -11.81 -8.17
N ASN A 70 -9.27 -10.79 -8.16
CA ASN A 70 -10.38 -10.62 -7.18
C ASN A 70 -9.96 -10.56 -5.69
N LYS A 71 -8.67 -10.54 -5.39
CA LYS A 71 -8.10 -10.42 -4.05
C LYS A 71 -7.69 -8.97 -3.76
N ILE A 72 -8.24 -8.41 -2.70
CA ILE A 72 -7.85 -7.09 -2.20
C ILE A 72 -6.48 -7.21 -1.52
N HIS A 73 -5.61 -6.22 -1.75
CA HIS A 73 -4.29 -6.11 -1.13
C HIS A 73 -4.24 -4.87 -0.23
N PRO A 74 -4.67 -4.95 1.04
CA PRO A 74 -4.95 -3.77 1.86
C PRO A 74 -3.73 -2.88 2.16
N VAL A 75 -2.53 -3.47 2.16
CA VAL A 75 -1.27 -2.75 2.41
C VAL A 75 -0.80 -1.98 1.16
N ILE A 76 -1.27 -2.37 -0.03
CA ILE A 76 -0.95 -1.72 -1.31
C ILE A 76 -2.07 -0.73 -1.61
N GLY A 77 -1.82 0.53 -1.26
CA GLY A 77 -2.83 1.57 -1.39
C GLY A 77 -2.25 2.97 -1.31
N ILE A 78 -3.05 3.93 -1.79
CA ILE A 78 -2.73 5.35 -1.69
C ILE A 78 -3.73 6.06 -0.77
N TRP A 79 -3.19 6.89 0.11
CA TRP A 79 -3.90 7.46 1.26
C TRP A 79 -3.81 8.98 1.24
N ASN A 80 -4.95 9.67 1.27
CA ASN A 80 -4.96 11.12 1.34
C ASN A 80 -4.56 11.58 2.75
N ILE A 81 -3.68 12.58 2.85
CA ILE A 81 -3.15 13.06 4.13
C ILE A 81 -4.24 13.70 5.03
N ASN A 82 -5.36 14.14 4.46
CA ASN A 82 -6.47 14.67 5.27
C ASN A 82 -7.12 13.60 6.16
N LEU A 83 -6.81 12.32 5.96
CA LEU A 83 -7.24 11.22 6.82
C LEU A 83 -6.46 11.12 8.13
N LEU A 84 -5.38 11.91 8.33
CA LEU A 84 -4.52 11.81 9.50
C LEU A 84 -5.29 11.79 10.83
N LYS A 85 -6.28 12.68 11.01
CA LYS A 85 -7.09 12.72 12.24
C LYS A 85 -7.99 11.48 12.41
N SER A 86 -8.57 10.98 11.31
CA SER A 86 -9.38 9.76 11.33
C SER A 86 -8.53 8.54 11.69
N LEU A 87 -7.33 8.45 11.10
CA LEU A 87 -6.39 7.37 11.38
C LEU A 87 -5.87 7.44 12.83
N GLU A 88 -5.60 8.64 13.34
CA GLU A 88 -5.22 8.82 14.74
C GLU A 88 -6.30 8.31 15.71
N GLN A 89 -7.58 8.56 15.40
CA GLN A 89 -8.70 8.07 16.18
C GLN A 89 -8.83 6.55 16.10
N GLU A 90 -8.70 5.96 14.91
CA GLU A 90 -8.76 4.51 14.74
C GLU A 90 -7.67 3.81 15.54
N LEU A 91 -6.45 4.35 15.55
CA LEU A 91 -5.31 3.80 16.30
C LEU A 91 -5.46 3.91 17.84
N LYS A 92 -6.48 4.61 18.34
CA LYS A 92 -6.84 4.56 19.78
C LYS A 92 -7.63 3.30 20.13
N SER A 93 -8.31 2.70 19.15
CA SER A 93 -8.85 1.35 19.29
C SER A 93 -7.73 0.33 19.11
N ASP A 94 -7.85 -0.86 19.71
CA ASP A 94 -6.89 -1.96 19.47
C ASP A 94 -7.12 -2.63 18.10
N ASN A 95 -7.68 -1.89 17.13
CA ASN A 95 -7.89 -2.36 15.78
C ASN A 95 -6.61 -2.28 14.95
N ARG A 96 -6.21 -3.42 14.40
CA ARG A 96 -4.98 -3.58 13.60
C ARG A 96 -5.28 -3.86 12.12
N LYS A 97 -6.56 -4.02 11.77
CA LYS A 97 -6.97 -4.41 10.42
C LYS A 97 -7.22 -3.19 9.55
N ILE A 98 -6.41 -3.05 8.51
CA ILE A 98 -6.53 -1.94 7.55
C ILE A 98 -7.94 -1.84 6.97
N MET A 99 -8.52 -2.96 6.53
CA MET A 99 -9.81 -2.92 5.85
C MET A 99 -10.96 -2.45 6.74
N GLU A 100 -10.93 -2.75 8.05
CA GLU A 100 -11.96 -2.28 8.97
C GLU A 100 -11.96 -0.75 9.08
N TRP A 101 -10.78 -0.12 9.05
CA TRP A 101 -10.66 1.33 8.96
C TRP A 101 -11.04 1.88 7.58
N VAL A 102 -10.63 1.19 6.50
CA VAL A 102 -10.96 1.58 5.12
C VAL A 102 -12.48 1.63 4.91
N TYR A 103 -13.22 0.65 5.42
CA TYR A 103 -14.69 0.61 5.30
C TYR A 103 -15.41 1.76 6.00
N LYS A 104 -14.79 2.39 7.00
CA LYS A 104 -15.33 3.59 7.68
C LYS A 104 -15.09 4.87 6.88
N ASN A 105 -14.34 4.80 5.78
CA ASN A 105 -13.92 5.94 4.97
C ASN A 105 -14.42 5.83 3.53
N LYS A 106 -14.34 6.94 2.78
CA LYS A 106 -14.63 6.93 1.35
C LYS A 106 -13.44 6.33 0.59
N TYR A 107 -13.58 5.09 0.14
CA TYR A 107 -12.55 4.38 -0.61
C TYR A 107 -13.02 3.93 -1.99
N ASP A 108 -12.06 3.57 -2.84
CA ASP A 108 -12.27 2.86 -4.09
C ASP A 108 -11.27 1.71 -4.26
N ILE A 109 -11.59 0.79 -5.16
CA ILE A 109 -10.71 -0.32 -5.51
C ILE A 109 -10.13 -0.07 -6.91
N VAL A 110 -8.82 -0.28 -7.05
CA VAL A 110 -8.10 -0.16 -8.31
C VAL A 110 -7.66 -1.55 -8.74
N ASP A 111 -8.20 -2.01 -9.86
CA ASP A 111 -7.87 -3.31 -10.44
C ASP A 111 -6.54 -3.27 -11.19
N PHE A 112 -5.69 -4.24 -10.87
CA PHE A 112 -4.45 -4.52 -11.58
C PHE A 112 -4.59 -5.89 -12.27
N PRO A 113 -4.54 -5.93 -13.61
CA PRO A 113 -4.71 -7.18 -14.34
C PRO A 113 -3.52 -8.11 -14.15
N ILE A 114 -3.79 -9.41 -14.08
CA ILE A 114 -2.75 -10.43 -14.17
C ILE A 114 -2.33 -10.55 -15.64
N LYS A 115 -1.03 -10.50 -15.89
CA LYS A 115 -0.45 -10.81 -17.20
C LYS A 115 0.23 -12.17 -17.15
N PHE A 116 1.50 -12.18 -16.74
CA PHE A 116 2.32 -13.38 -16.64
C PHE A 116 2.37 -13.95 -15.22
N HIS A 117 2.16 -13.10 -14.21
CA HIS A 117 2.12 -13.43 -12.79
C HIS A 117 1.20 -12.43 -12.07
N ASP A 118 0.84 -12.72 -10.81
CA ASP A 118 0.15 -11.76 -9.96
C ASP A 118 1.12 -10.63 -9.57
N PRO A 119 0.88 -9.36 -9.96
CA PRO A 119 1.80 -8.24 -9.70
C PRO A 119 2.01 -7.97 -8.19
N PHE A 120 1.20 -8.58 -7.32
CA PHE A 120 1.28 -8.45 -5.87
C PHE A 120 1.66 -9.77 -5.19
N PHE A 121 2.36 -10.65 -5.90
CA PHE A 121 3.00 -11.83 -5.32
C PHE A 121 3.92 -11.45 -4.16
N ASN A 122 3.72 -12.10 -3.01
CA ASN A 122 4.45 -11.84 -1.77
C ASN A 122 5.28 -13.08 -1.39
N ILE A 123 6.54 -12.86 -1.04
CA ILE A 123 7.47 -13.88 -0.54
C ILE A 123 7.39 -13.98 0.99
N ASN A 124 6.83 -15.08 1.50
CA ASN A 124 6.71 -15.35 2.94
C ASN A 124 7.67 -16.44 3.42
N ASN A 125 7.99 -17.40 2.55
CA ASN A 125 8.80 -18.57 2.88
C ASN A 125 9.86 -18.86 1.80
N LYS A 126 10.63 -19.93 1.98
CA LYS A 126 11.71 -20.30 1.06
C LYS A 126 11.20 -20.83 -0.27
N GLU A 127 10.06 -21.51 -0.26
CA GLU A 127 9.42 -22.04 -1.45
C GLU A 127 8.97 -20.90 -2.38
N ASP A 128 8.49 -19.80 -1.81
CA ASP A 128 8.12 -18.58 -2.55
C ASP A 128 9.33 -17.96 -3.26
N ILE A 129 10.57 -18.17 -2.77
CA ILE A 129 11.79 -17.68 -3.44
C ILE A 129 12.01 -18.40 -4.77
N ILE A 130 11.78 -19.71 -4.82
CA ILE A 130 11.92 -20.51 -6.05
C ILE A 130 10.93 -20.00 -7.11
N GLU A 131 9.70 -19.73 -6.69
CA GLU A 131 8.68 -19.16 -7.57
C GLU A 131 9.02 -17.72 -7.98
N ALA A 132 9.58 -16.92 -7.08
CA ALA A 132 10.05 -15.58 -7.39
C ALA A 132 11.15 -15.60 -8.47
N GLU A 133 12.14 -16.49 -8.36
CA GLU A 133 13.18 -16.65 -9.39
C GLU A 133 12.59 -17.06 -10.75
N ARG A 134 11.52 -17.88 -10.75
CA ARG A 134 10.80 -18.23 -11.98
C ARG A 134 10.09 -17.02 -12.59
N ILE A 135 9.42 -16.22 -11.77
CA ILE A 135 8.73 -15.00 -12.19
C ILE A 135 9.74 -13.98 -12.74
N GLU A 136 10.87 -13.77 -12.06
CA GLU A 136 11.94 -12.85 -12.49
C GLU A 136 12.42 -13.19 -13.90
N LYS A 137 12.68 -14.47 -14.20
CA LYS A 137 13.08 -14.94 -15.53
C LYS A 137 12.00 -14.69 -16.59
N ILE A 138 10.72 -14.79 -16.24
CA ILE A 138 9.62 -14.51 -17.19
C ILE A 138 9.55 -13.02 -17.48
N ILE A 139 9.71 -12.18 -16.46
CA ILE A 139 9.69 -10.72 -16.61
C ILE A 139 10.82 -10.28 -17.53
N SER A 140 12.05 -10.77 -17.32
CA SER A 140 13.21 -10.40 -18.13
C SER A 140 13.03 -10.75 -19.61
N LEU A 141 12.50 -11.94 -19.91
CA LEU A 141 12.21 -12.39 -21.28
C LEU A 141 11.07 -11.63 -21.97
N SER A 142 10.18 -11.00 -21.19
CA SER A 142 9.02 -10.25 -21.72
C SER A 142 9.30 -8.76 -21.99
N GLN A 143 10.49 -8.28 -21.61
CA GLN A 143 10.95 -6.90 -21.84
C GLN A 143 11.93 -6.78 -23.01
N GLU A 144 12.30 -7.91 -23.63
CA GLU A 144 12.98 -8.00 -24.93
C GLU A 144 11.96 -8.07 -26.08
#